data_AF-A0A8H4L6H9-F1
#
_entry.id   AF-A0A8H4L6H9-F1
#
_cell.length_a   1.000
_cell.length_b   1.000
_cell.length_c   1.000
_cell.angle_alpha   90.00
_cell.angle_beta   90.00
_cell.angle_gamma   90.00
#
_symmetry.space_group_name_H-M   'P 1'
#
loop_
_entity.id
_entity.type
_entity.pdbx_description
1 polymer ?
#
loop_
_entity_poly.entity_id
_entity_poly.type
_entity_poly.pdbx_seq_one_letter_code
_entity_poly.pdbx_strand_id
1 'polypeptide(L)'
;MATGSRKLIAVVEFKQRIGPPELEMGKTVIDAAVKAGVKHAVHASLLAASKLTNGKVPLLAFDGKYSSQHKAAISEYMLEPGKFETASVVSAGWFLENAFDPKYTAAFGGFATTKDDEGFLTYRVPAMGNDPESVPWLAVADDYGDFVHGVFLDPEKWNRQYIHGVSESASFSELTAMFQKSKSLPRGTKHRPYGANGLGLQLLENQPDMSRFPKEG
;
A
#
# COMPACT_ATOMS: atom_id res chain seq x y z
N MET A 1 -38.51 9.98 7.81
CA MET A 1 -37.54 9.01 7.25
C MET A 1 -36.15 9.57 7.48
N ALA A 2 -35.31 8.92 8.28
CA ALA A 2 -33.95 9.38 8.49
C ALA A 2 -33.15 9.21 7.19
N THR A 3 -32.94 10.28 6.45
CA THR A 3 -32.03 10.30 5.30
C THR A 3 -30.60 10.31 5.84
N GLY A 4 -30.15 9.15 6.33
CA GLY A 4 -28.74 8.97 6.70
C GLY A 4 -27.87 9.20 5.46
N SER A 5 -26.86 10.03 5.58
CA SER A 5 -25.89 10.32 4.52
C SER A 5 -25.28 9.00 4.03
N ARG A 6 -25.49 8.64 2.76
CA ARG A 6 -24.93 7.42 2.18
C ARG A 6 -23.42 7.62 1.98
N LYS A 7 -22.64 6.68 2.51
CA LYS A 7 -21.17 6.66 2.47
C LYS A 7 -20.70 5.48 1.62
N LEU A 8 -19.63 5.65 0.84
CA LEU A 8 -19.01 4.60 0.03
C LEU A 8 -17.54 4.44 0.41
N ILE A 9 -17.13 3.19 0.65
CA ILE A 9 -15.72 2.79 0.58
C ILE A 9 -15.52 2.05 -0.74
N ALA A 10 -14.67 2.59 -1.60
CA ALA A 10 -14.26 1.90 -2.83
C ALA A 10 -12.92 1.19 -2.59
N VAL A 11 -12.95 -0.14 -2.66
CA VAL A 11 -11.76 -0.99 -2.73
C VAL A 11 -11.89 -1.84 -3.97
N VAL A 12 -11.00 -1.64 -4.94
CA VAL A 12 -10.95 -2.44 -6.17
C VAL A 12 -9.61 -3.17 -6.20
N GLU A 13 -9.62 -4.46 -6.53
CA GLU A 13 -8.45 -5.34 -6.50
C GLU A 13 -8.23 -5.97 -7.88
N PHE A 14 -6.97 -6.14 -8.29
CA PHE A 14 -6.56 -6.50 -9.66
C PHE A 14 -6.15 -7.98 -9.82
N LYS A 15 -6.31 -8.87 -8.83
CA LYS A 15 -5.77 -10.24 -8.94
C LYS A 15 -6.35 -11.12 -10.07
N GLN A 16 -7.34 -10.64 -10.86
CA GLN A 16 -7.88 -11.39 -12.00
C GLN A 16 -7.34 -10.88 -13.34
N ARG A 17 -6.68 -11.78 -14.09
CA ARG A 17 -6.25 -11.56 -15.49
C ARG A 17 -7.43 -11.54 -16.48
N ILE A 18 -8.64 -11.85 -16.01
CA ILE A 18 -9.87 -11.98 -16.80
C ILE A 18 -10.89 -11.01 -16.19
N GLY A 19 -11.39 -10.07 -16.99
CA GLY A 19 -12.33 -9.03 -16.55
C GLY A 19 -12.01 -7.66 -17.16
N PRO A 20 -12.88 -6.65 -16.97
CA PRO A 20 -12.58 -5.28 -17.37
C PRO A 20 -11.31 -4.78 -16.66
N PRO A 21 -10.52 -3.88 -17.29
CA PRO A 21 -9.37 -3.26 -16.64
C PRO A 21 -9.76 -2.65 -15.29
N GLU A 22 -8.86 -2.69 -14.30
CA GLU A 22 -9.12 -2.16 -12.94
C GLU A 22 -9.70 -0.73 -12.96
N LEU A 23 -9.24 0.12 -13.90
CA LEU A 23 -9.77 1.46 -14.11
C LEU A 23 -11.27 1.46 -14.41
N GLU A 24 -11.70 0.62 -15.34
CA GLU A 24 -13.09 0.55 -15.78
C GLU A 24 -13.98 -0.05 -14.68
N MET A 25 -13.45 -1.00 -13.89
CA MET A 25 -14.11 -1.46 -12.66
C MET A 25 -14.30 -0.31 -11.66
N GLY A 26 -13.25 0.46 -11.39
CA GLY A 26 -13.29 1.60 -10.48
C GLY A 26 -14.29 2.66 -10.91
N LYS A 27 -14.28 3.03 -12.21
CA LYS A 27 -15.27 3.96 -12.79
C LYS A 27 -16.69 3.44 -12.62
N THR A 28 -16.92 2.15 -12.91
CA THR A 28 -18.25 1.53 -12.76
C THR A 28 -18.75 1.62 -11.31
N VAL A 29 -17.89 1.38 -10.32
CA VAL A 29 -18.26 1.51 -8.89
C VAL A 29 -18.58 2.96 -8.54
N ILE A 30 -17.77 3.91 -9.01
CA ILE A 30 -17.97 5.34 -8.77
C ILE A 30 -19.30 5.81 -9.39
N ASP A 31 -19.56 5.48 -10.66
CA ASP A 31 -20.78 5.86 -11.36
C ASP A 31 -22.04 5.27 -10.72
N ALA A 32 -21.95 4.01 -10.28
CA ALA A 32 -23.04 3.37 -9.55
C ALA A 32 -23.32 4.08 -8.22
N ALA A 33 -22.28 4.51 -7.50
CA ALA A 33 -22.43 5.24 -6.25
C ALA A 33 -23.00 6.65 -6.44
N VAL A 34 -22.56 7.39 -7.47
CA VAL A 34 -23.12 8.69 -7.85
C VAL A 34 -24.62 8.52 -8.18
N LYS A 35 -24.97 7.54 -9.02
CA LYS A 35 -26.37 7.24 -9.36
C LYS A 35 -27.20 6.84 -8.15
N ALA A 36 -26.60 6.18 -7.16
CA ALA A 36 -27.25 5.81 -5.91
C ALA A 36 -27.37 6.98 -4.90
N GLY A 37 -26.88 8.17 -5.21
CA GLY A 37 -26.95 9.35 -4.35
C GLY A 37 -26.01 9.27 -3.13
N VAL A 38 -24.86 8.61 -3.27
CA VAL A 38 -23.78 8.66 -2.28
C VAL A 38 -23.24 10.09 -2.19
N LYS A 39 -23.06 10.60 -0.97
CA LYS A 39 -22.59 11.97 -0.73
C LYS A 39 -21.10 12.03 -0.42
N HIS A 40 -20.58 11.04 0.28
CA HIS A 40 -19.19 11.01 0.75
C HIS A 40 -18.51 9.73 0.28
N ALA A 41 -17.37 9.87 -0.37
CA ALA A 41 -16.60 8.75 -0.90
C ALA A 41 -15.17 8.72 -0.34
N VAL A 42 -14.71 7.51 -0.01
CA VAL A 42 -13.30 7.25 0.30
C VAL A 42 -12.80 6.16 -0.63
N HIS A 43 -11.67 6.42 -1.30
CA HIS A 43 -11.02 5.42 -2.15
C HIS A 43 -9.70 4.97 -1.53
N ALA A 44 -9.52 3.65 -1.45
CA ALA A 44 -8.26 3.03 -1.07
C ALA A 44 -7.33 3.01 -2.29
N SER A 45 -6.33 3.89 -2.31
CA SER A 45 -5.44 4.06 -3.46
C SER A 45 -4.04 4.44 -3.07
N LEU A 46 -3.11 4.29 -4.01
CA LEU A 46 -1.75 4.79 -3.92
C LEU A 46 -1.57 5.95 -4.91
N LEU A 47 -0.61 6.83 -4.64
CA LEU A 47 -0.21 7.89 -5.58
C LEU A 47 0.63 7.27 -6.71
N ALA A 48 0.55 7.84 -7.91
CA ALA A 48 1.41 7.44 -9.02
C ALA A 48 2.87 7.81 -8.71
N ALA A 49 3.74 6.82 -8.57
CA ALA A 49 5.17 7.00 -8.26
C ALA A 49 5.88 7.87 -9.31
N SER A 50 5.57 7.70 -10.58
CA SER A 50 6.01 8.52 -11.70
C SER A 50 5.60 9.98 -11.56
N LYS A 51 4.39 10.27 -11.05
CA LYS A 51 3.98 11.65 -10.77
C LYS A 51 4.77 12.24 -9.62
N LEU A 52 4.99 11.47 -8.55
CA LEU A 52 5.76 11.90 -7.39
C LEU A 52 7.24 12.12 -7.70
N THR A 53 7.81 11.31 -8.58
CA THR A 53 9.24 11.31 -8.88
C THR A 53 9.57 12.01 -10.20
N ASN A 54 8.61 12.68 -10.84
CA ASN A 54 8.75 13.26 -12.17
C ASN A 54 9.31 12.26 -13.20
N GLY A 55 8.82 11.02 -13.15
CA GLY A 55 9.18 9.93 -14.05
C GLY A 55 10.51 9.24 -13.75
N LYS A 56 11.22 9.62 -12.68
CA LYS A 56 12.52 9.03 -12.32
C LYS A 56 12.41 7.59 -11.85
N VAL A 57 11.33 7.23 -11.15
CA VAL A 57 11.08 5.88 -10.65
C VAL A 57 9.70 5.44 -11.11
N PRO A 58 9.59 4.84 -12.31
CA PRO A 58 8.34 4.27 -12.77
C PRO A 58 8.11 2.95 -12.04
N LEU A 59 7.02 2.86 -11.28
CA LEU A 59 6.66 1.64 -10.58
C LEU A 59 5.37 1.07 -11.15
N LEU A 60 5.44 -0.08 -11.83
CA LEU A 60 4.27 -0.65 -12.51
C LEU A 60 3.07 -0.85 -11.57
N ALA A 61 3.30 -1.12 -10.29
CA ALA A 61 2.20 -1.26 -9.33
C ALA A 61 1.48 0.06 -8.98
N PHE A 62 2.08 1.20 -9.32
CA PHE A 62 1.60 2.53 -8.95
C PHE A 62 1.34 3.42 -10.17
N ASP A 63 2.03 3.17 -11.30
CA ASP A 63 2.05 4.03 -12.46
C ASP A 63 1.22 3.52 -13.64
N GLY A 64 0.08 4.18 -13.84
CA GLY A 64 -0.83 3.92 -14.94
C GLY A 64 -0.37 4.57 -16.26
N LYS A 65 0.11 3.73 -17.19
CA LYS A 65 -0.12 3.91 -18.64
C LYS A 65 -0.16 2.58 -19.39
N TYR A 66 0.54 1.55 -18.90
CA TYR A 66 0.57 0.22 -19.50
C TYR A 66 0.46 -0.94 -18.50
N SER A 67 0.41 -0.64 -17.20
CA SER A 67 0.20 -1.66 -16.19
C SER A 67 -1.27 -1.72 -15.80
N SER A 68 -1.64 -2.90 -15.35
CA SER A 68 -2.94 -3.24 -14.84
C SER A 68 -3.24 -2.67 -13.45
N GLN A 69 -2.59 -1.58 -13.03
CA GLN A 69 -2.75 -0.98 -11.70
C GLN A 69 -3.04 0.51 -11.84
N HIS A 70 -4.33 0.87 -11.85
CA HIS A 70 -4.88 2.19 -12.17
C HIS A 70 -5.46 2.92 -10.95
N LYS A 71 -5.11 2.53 -9.72
CA LYS A 71 -5.69 3.11 -8.50
C LYS A 71 -5.61 4.65 -8.46
N ALA A 72 -4.47 5.23 -8.85
CA ALA A 72 -4.32 6.69 -8.94
C ALA A 72 -5.30 7.33 -9.95
N ALA A 73 -5.49 6.72 -11.12
CA ALA A 73 -6.44 7.21 -12.13
C ALA A 73 -7.90 7.06 -11.68
N ILE A 74 -8.24 6.02 -10.93
CA ILE A 74 -9.57 5.85 -10.31
C ILE A 74 -9.81 6.95 -9.27
N SER A 75 -8.79 7.29 -8.46
CA SER A 75 -8.86 8.40 -7.49
C SER A 75 -9.07 9.74 -8.19
N GLU A 76 -8.34 10.00 -9.27
CA GLU A 76 -8.51 11.21 -10.08
C GLU A 76 -9.92 11.31 -10.65
N TYR A 77 -10.44 10.20 -11.17
CA TYR A 77 -11.82 10.13 -11.63
C TYR A 77 -12.80 10.41 -10.50
N MET A 78 -12.65 9.80 -9.32
CA MET A 78 -13.52 10.04 -8.16
C MET A 78 -13.54 11.51 -7.72
N LEU A 79 -12.39 12.19 -7.83
CA LEU A 79 -12.20 13.59 -7.39
C LEU A 79 -12.66 14.63 -8.42
N GLU A 80 -13.17 14.22 -9.58
CA GLU A 80 -13.77 15.14 -10.55
C GLU A 80 -14.96 15.90 -9.93
N PRO A 81 -15.11 17.22 -10.21
CA PRO A 81 -16.20 18.01 -9.65
C PRO A 81 -17.59 17.44 -9.95
N GLY A 82 -18.50 17.55 -8.99
CA GLY A 82 -19.92 17.20 -9.17
C GLY A 82 -20.28 15.73 -8.94
N LYS A 83 -19.33 14.86 -8.58
CA LYS A 83 -19.61 13.45 -8.28
C LYS A 83 -20.09 13.22 -6.85
N PHE A 84 -19.38 13.79 -5.88
CA PHE A 84 -19.65 13.65 -4.44
C PHE A 84 -19.62 15.02 -3.77
N GLU A 85 -20.34 15.18 -2.66
CA GLU A 85 -20.21 16.36 -1.79
C GLU A 85 -18.78 16.41 -1.23
N THR A 86 -18.28 15.25 -0.78
CA THR A 86 -16.87 15.08 -0.42
C THR A 86 -16.28 13.78 -0.95
N ALA A 87 -15.01 13.83 -1.31
CA ALA A 87 -14.27 12.65 -1.74
C ALA A 87 -12.80 12.74 -1.31
N SER A 88 -12.25 11.67 -0.75
CA SER A 88 -10.88 11.64 -0.22
C SER A 88 -10.20 10.31 -0.51
N VAL A 89 -8.87 10.32 -0.50
CA VAL A 89 -8.07 9.11 -0.72
C VAL A 89 -7.38 8.72 0.57
N VAL A 90 -7.46 7.44 0.94
CA VAL A 90 -6.69 6.87 2.06
C VAL A 90 -5.68 5.89 1.48
N SER A 91 -4.43 6.32 1.47
CA SER A 91 -3.28 5.52 1.03
C SER A 91 -2.80 4.63 2.15
N ALA A 92 -2.72 3.35 1.87
CA ALA A 92 -2.30 2.35 2.85
C ALA A 92 -0.76 2.26 2.89
N GLY A 93 -0.19 2.14 4.10
CA GLY A 93 1.21 1.77 4.29
C GLY A 93 1.52 0.32 3.87
N TRP A 94 2.72 -0.14 4.15
CA TRP A 94 3.15 -1.52 3.96
C TRP A 94 2.51 -2.44 5.00
N PHE A 95 1.78 -3.45 4.54
CA PHE A 95 0.99 -4.29 5.44
C PHE A 95 1.90 -5.15 6.30
N LEU A 96 1.74 -5.07 7.62
CA LEU A 96 2.46 -5.93 8.57
C LEU A 96 2.07 -7.41 8.37
N GLU A 97 0.84 -7.66 7.93
CA GLU A 97 0.32 -8.98 7.60
C GLU A 97 1.11 -9.66 6.46
N ASN A 98 1.79 -8.90 5.60
CA ASN A 98 2.67 -9.49 4.57
C ASN A 98 3.81 -10.31 5.21
N ALA A 99 4.20 -10.05 6.46
CA ALA A 99 5.19 -10.86 7.16
C ALA A 99 4.72 -12.30 7.45
N PHE A 100 3.44 -12.62 7.24
CA PHE A 100 2.86 -13.94 7.46
C PHE A 100 2.26 -14.57 6.20
N ASP A 101 2.19 -13.83 5.09
CA ASP A 101 1.75 -14.38 3.81
C ASP A 101 2.87 -15.24 3.19
N PRO A 102 2.62 -16.52 2.85
CA PRO A 102 3.64 -17.44 2.34
C PRO A 102 4.42 -16.92 1.11
N LYS A 103 3.80 -16.09 0.26
CA LYS A 103 4.46 -15.53 -0.93
C LYS A 103 5.48 -14.48 -0.52
N TYR A 104 5.13 -13.61 0.42
CA TYR A 104 6.00 -12.55 0.92
C TYR A 104 7.07 -13.10 1.85
N THR A 105 6.76 -14.08 2.69
CA THR A 105 7.77 -14.73 3.54
C THR A 105 8.83 -15.44 2.70
N ALA A 106 8.43 -16.15 1.65
CA ALA A 106 9.36 -16.77 0.70
C ALA A 106 10.19 -15.73 -0.06
N ALA A 107 9.58 -14.61 -0.46
CA ALA A 107 10.28 -13.51 -1.12
C ALA A 107 11.38 -12.93 -0.21
N PHE A 108 11.03 -12.64 1.04
CA PHE A 108 11.83 -11.80 1.93
C PHE A 108 12.66 -12.57 2.95
N GLY A 109 13.19 -13.73 2.58
CA GLY A 109 14.19 -14.45 3.39
C GLY A 109 13.63 -15.26 4.56
N GLY A 110 12.32 -15.49 4.59
CA GLY A 110 11.64 -16.33 5.59
C GLY A 110 11.00 -15.57 6.74
N PHE A 111 11.23 -14.27 6.88
CA PHE A 111 10.53 -13.48 7.88
C PHE A 111 9.01 -13.48 7.63
N ALA A 112 8.16 -13.78 8.60
CA ALA A 112 8.39 -14.02 10.03
C ALA A 112 8.15 -15.48 10.46
N THR A 113 8.16 -16.44 9.53
CA THR A 113 7.66 -17.81 9.76
C THR A 113 8.66 -18.93 9.49
N THR A 114 9.64 -18.70 8.61
CA THR A 114 10.59 -19.72 8.16
C THR A 114 12.01 -19.33 8.57
N LYS A 115 12.71 -20.23 9.26
CA LYS A 115 14.09 -20.01 9.67
C LYS A 115 15.04 -20.26 8.50
N ASP A 116 16.11 -19.47 8.43
CA ASP A 116 17.25 -19.72 7.56
C ASP A 116 18.13 -20.87 8.10
N ASP A 117 19.16 -21.26 7.33
CA ASP A 117 20.11 -22.33 7.68
C ASP A 117 20.88 -22.05 8.98
N GLU A 118 21.00 -20.76 9.37
CA GLU A 118 21.62 -20.33 10.63
C GLU A 118 20.63 -20.40 11.82
N GLY A 119 19.34 -20.62 11.54
CA GLY A 119 18.26 -20.74 12.51
C GLY A 119 17.54 -19.43 12.87
N PHE A 120 17.76 -18.36 12.11
CA PHE A 120 17.16 -17.02 12.31
C PHE A 120 15.92 -16.83 11.45
N LEU A 121 14.96 -16.02 11.92
CA LEU A 121 13.95 -15.43 11.03
C LEU A 121 14.56 -14.18 10.38
N THR A 122 14.90 -14.29 9.10
CA THR A 122 15.65 -13.26 8.39
C THR A 122 14.72 -12.44 7.51
N TYR A 123 14.66 -11.12 7.76
CA TYR A 123 13.97 -10.21 6.85
C TYR A 123 14.97 -9.71 5.81
N ARG A 124 14.85 -10.21 4.58
CA ARG A 124 15.71 -9.87 3.46
C ARG A 124 14.97 -9.03 2.43
N VAL A 125 15.34 -7.76 2.31
CA VAL A 125 14.70 -6.78 1.41
C VAL A 125 15.75 -5.98 0.63
N PRO A 126 15.39 -5.33 -0.49
CA PRO A 126 16.29 -4.38 -1.14
C PRO A 126 16.53 -3.18 -0.23
N ALA A 127 17.56 -2.39 -0.51
CA ALA A 127 17.66 -1.07 0.09
C ALA A 127 16.47 -0.23 -0.38
N MET A 128 15.54 0.08 0.53
CA MET A 128 14.31 0.80 0.23
C MET A 128 13.86 1.60 1.44
N GLY A 129 13.33 2.80 1.18
CA GLY A 129 13.07 3.80 2.21
C GLY A 129 13.89 5.08 1.98
N ASN A 130 13.59 6.11 2.76
CA ASN A 130 14.33 7.38 2.74
C ASN A 130 15.73 7.24 3.38
N ASP A 131 16.49 8.33 3.43
CA ASP A 131 17.69 8.45 4.28
C ASP A 131 17.46 9.57 5.31
N PRO A 132 17.31 9.26 6.63
CA PRO A 132 17.39 7.92 7.23
C PRO A 132 16.23 6.99 6.84
N GLU A 133 16.45 5.67 6.91
CA GLU A 133 15.46 4.65 6.54
C GLU A 133 14.20 4.76 7.40
N SER A 134 13.07 4.96 6.73
CA SER A 134 11.75 5.09 7.33
C SER A 134 10.74 4.43 6.40
N VAL A 135 10.14 3.34 6.87
CA VAL A 135 9.14 2.57 6.12
C VAL A 135 7.77 2.79 6.78
N PRO A 136 6.73 3.16 6.03
CA PRO A 136 5.39 3.36 6.59
C PRO A 136 4.69 2.01 6.75
N TRP A 137 4.60 1.48 7.96
CA TRP A 137 3.94 0.23 8.27
C TRP A 137 2.46 0.42 8.60
N LEU A 138 1.63 -0.56 8.25
CA LEU A 138 0.21 -0.56 8.53
C LEU A 138 -0.22 -1.94 9.06
N ALA A 139 -0.86 -1.96 10.23
CA ALA A 139 -1.66 -3.10 10.69
C ALA A 139 -3.05 -2.98 10.06
N VAL A 140 -3.25 -3.59 8.89
CA VAL A 140 -4.47 -3.36 8.09
C VAL A 140 -5.71 -3.82 8.82
N ALA A 141 -5.64 -4.98 9.45
CA ALA A 141 -6.78 -5.58 10.15
C ALA A 141 -7.27 -4.73 11.33
N ASP A 142 -6.35 -4.02 11.97
CA ASP A 142 -6.62 -3.27 13.20
C ASP A 142 -6.89 -1.78 12.92
N ASP A 143 -6.12 -1.14 12.04
CA ASP A 143 -6.09 0.33 11.95
C ASP A 143 -6.71 0.91 10.67
N TYR A 144 -6.75 0.17 9.55
CA TYR A 144 -7.16 0.77 8.27
C TYR A 144 -8.62 1.21 8.27
N GLY A 145 -9.48 0.41 8.92
CA GLY A 145 -10.89 0.74 9.13
C GLY A 145 -11.08 2.04 9.92
N ASP A 146 -10.24 2.29 10.92
CA ASP A 146 -10.30 3.47 11.77
C ASP A 146 -9.88 4.75 11.03
N PHE A 147 -8.87 4.67 10.15
CA PHE A 147 -8.53 5.81 9.28
C PHE A 147 -9.69 6.19 8.37
N VAL A 148 -10.31 5.20 7.72
CA VAL A 148 -11.48 5.43 6.84
C VAL A 148 -12.67 5.94 7.65
N HIS A 149 -12.90 5.39 8.84
CA HIS A 149 -13.95 5.85 9.75
C HIS A 149 -13.73 7.31 10.15
N GLY A 150 -12.50 7.69 10.51
CA GLY A 150 -12.12 9.05 10.85
C GLY A 150 -12.42 10.06 9.73
N VAL A 151 -12.18 9.69 8.47
CA VAL A 151 -12.55 10.53 7.32
C VAL A 151 -14.06 10.76 7.26
N PHE A 152 -14.84 9.72 7.54
CA PHE A 152 -16.30 9.82 7.54
C PHE A 152 -16.92 10.51 8.74
N LEU A 153 -16.16 10.73 9.83
CA LEU A 153 -16.61 11.53 10.96
C LEU A 153 -16.53 13.04 10.67
N ASP A 154 -15.56 13.47 9.85
CA ASP A 154 -15.38 14.87 9.45
C ASP A 154 -15.09 15.00 7.93
N PRO A 155 -16.06 14.64 7.07
CA PRO A 155 -15.84 14.52 5.64
C PRO A 155 -15.45 15.83 4.96
N GLU A 156 -15.88 16.98 5.50
CA GLU A 156 -15.56 18.30 4.95
C GLU A 156 -14.11 18.69 5.21
N LYS A 157 -13.60 18.46 6.42
CA LYS A 157 -12.19 18.70 6.76
C LYS A 157 -11.25 17.91 5.86
N TRP A 158 -11.62 16.66 5.55
CA TRP A 158 -10.79 15.75 4.78
C TRP A 158 -11.07 15.79 3.27
N ASN A 159 -12.01 16.62 2.82
CA ASN A 159 -12.41 16.67 1.42
C ASN A 159 -11.21 16.96 0.50
N ARG A 160 -11.09 16.16 -0.56
CA ARG A 160 -10.02 16.23 -1.57
C ARG A 160 -8.60 16.00 -1.04
N GLN A 161 -8.45 15.49 0.19
CA GLN A 161 -7.16 15.17 0.76
C GLN A 161 -6.69 13.77 0.36
N TYR A 162 -5.36 13.62 0.29
CA TYR A 162 -4.67 12.33 0.29
C TYR A 162 -4.13 12.08 1.69
N ILE A 163 -4.63 11.02 2.33
CA ILE A 163 -4.34 10.68 3.72
C ILE A 163 -3.46 9.44 3.73
N HIS A 164 -2.35 9.49 4.45
CA HIS A 164 -1.46 8.35 4.61
C HIS A 164 -1.90 7.57 5.87
N GLY A 165 -2.58 6.43 5.67
CA GLY A 165 -2.96 5.50 6.73
C GLY A 165 -1.77 4.63 7.12
N VAL A 166 -1.07 5.07 8.16
CA VAL A 166 0.17 4.46 8.67
C VAL A 166 0.04 4.28 10.17
N SER A 167 0.28 3.06 10.64
CA SER A 167 0.27 2.71 12.07
C SER A 167 1.59 3.09 12.74
N GLU A 168 2.71 2.87 12.03
CA GLU A 168 4.05 3.09 12.54
C GLU A 168 5.01 3.46 11.39
N SER A 169 6.03 4.26 11.70
CA SER A 169 7.14 4.55 10.81
C SER A 169 8.44 4.03 11.42
N ALA A 170 9.02 2.99 10.82
CA ALA A 170 10.23 2.36 11.34
C ALA A 170 11.09 1.79 10.21
N SER A 171 12.40 1.71 10.44
CA SER A 171 13.33 0.95 9.61
C SER A 171 13.02 -0.56 9.66
N PHE A 172 13.50 -1.33 8.69
CA PHE A 172 13.39 -2.79 8.74
C PHE A 172 14.13 -3.39 9.94
N SER A 173 15.24 -2.76 10.32
CA SER A 173 16.04 -3.16 11.49
C SER A 173 15.25 -2.98 12.78
N GLU A 174 14.59 -1.82 12.96
CA GLU A 174 13.71 -1.57 14.11
C GLU A 174 12.51 -2.54 14.12
N LEU A 175 11.89 -2.79 12.97
CA LEU A 175 10.77 -3.73 12.88
C LEU A 175 11.17 -5.14 13.34
N THR A 176 12.30 -5.66 12.85
CA THR A 176 12.79 -6.98 13.29
C THR A 176 13.12 -6.98 14.79
N ALA A 177 13.73 -5.92 15.32
CA ALA A 177 14.00 -5.80 16.76
C ALA A 177 12.70 -5.81 17.61
N MET A 178 11.66 -5.09 17.17
CA MET A 178 10.34 -5.09 17.81
C MET A 178 9.70 -6.49 17.78
N PHE A 179 9.77 -7.18 16.65
CA PHE A 179 9.25 -8.54 16.51
C PHE A 179 9.98 -9.53 17.44
N GLN A 180 11.30 -9.44 17.54
CA GLN A 180 12.06 -10.30 18.46
C GLN A 180 11.68 -10.08 19.91
N LYS A 181 11.48 -8.82 20.31
CA LYS A 181 11.06 -8.45 21.66
C LYS A 181 9.68 -9.04 22.00
N SER A 182 8.73 -9.01 21.06
CA SER A 182 7.36 -9.49 21.30
C SER A 182 7.22 -11.01 21.38
N LYS A 183 8.06 -11.76 20.65
CA LYS A 183 7.95 -13.23 20.55
C LYS A 183 8.89 -14.02 21.47
N SER A 184 9.78 -13.36 22.23
CA SER A 184 10.77 -14.01 23.11
C SER A 184 11.52 -15.18 22.45
N LEU A 185 11.99 -14.99 21.20
CA LEU A 185 12.55 -16.07 20.38
C LEU A 185 13.97 -16.47 20.79
N PRO A 186 14.30 -17.80 20.85
CA PRO A 186 15.61 -18.28 21.32
C PRO A 186 16.78 -18.11 20.33
N ARG A 187 16.52 -17.93 19.03
CA ARG A 187 17.56 -17.65 18.01
C ARG A 187 17.33 -16.35 17.22
N GLY A 188 16.47 -15.47 17.72
CA GLY A 188 16.31 -14.10 17.24
C GLY A 188 15.87 -13.88 15.79
N THR A 189 15.79 -12.61 15.41
CA THR A 189 15.46 -12.13 14.06
C THR A 189 16.55 -11.17 13.60
N LYS A 190 16.80 -11.09 12.29
CA LYS A 190 17.76 -10.12 11.74
C LYS A 190 17.27 -9.54 10.42
N HIS A 191 17.54 -8.26 10.21
CA HIS A 191 17.45 -7.63 8.91
C HIS A 191 18.76 -7.87 8.13
N ARG A 192 18.67 -8.25 6.85
CA ARG A 192 19.80 -8.30 5.92
C ARG A 192 19.37 -7.69 4.58
N PRO A 193 20.06 -6.69 4.03
CA PRO A 193 19.77 -6.27 2.66
C PRO A 193 20.03 -7.42 1.67
N TYR A 194 19.36 -7.41 0.51
CA TYR A 194 19.80 -8.28 -0.59
C TYR A 194 21.26 -7.98 -0.94
N GLY A 195 22.07 -9.03 -1.09
CA GLY A 195 23.34 -8.91 -1.80
C GLY A 195 23.08 -8.62 -3.28
N ALA A 196 24.07 -8.08 -3.99
CA ALA A 196 23.94 -7.59 -5.37
C ALA A 196 23.32 -8.58 -6.39
N ASN A 197 23.20 -9.87 -6.07
CA ASN A 197 22.78 -10.95 -6.98
C ASN A 197 21.63 -11.84 -6.43
N GLY A 198 20.78 -11.35 -5.52
CA GLY A 198 19.78 -12.18 -4.82
C GLY A 198 18.42 -12.36 -5.53
N LEU A 199 17.91 -13.60 -5.54
CA LEU A 199 16.59 -14.07 -6.02
C LEU A 199 15.36 -13.25 -5.63
N GLY A 200 15.42 -12.40 -4.60
CA GLY A 200 14.30 -11.55 -4.24
C GLY A 200 14.14 -10.31 -5.10
N LEU A 201 15.14 -10.01 -5.93
CA LEU A 201 14.92 -9.16 -7.10
C LEU A 201 13.85 -9.80 -7.99
N GLN A 202 13.69 -11.12 -8.06
CA GLN A 202 12.83 -11.78 -9.05
C GLN A 202 11.31 -11.65 -8.79
N LEU A 203 10.89 -11.52 -7.52
CA LEU A 203 9.51 -11.12 -7.18
C LEU A 203 9.25 -9.63 -7.46
N LEU A 204 10.31 -8.81 -7.37
CA LEU A 204 10.30 -7.42 -7.80
C LEU A 204 10.57 -7.28 -9.32
N GLU A 205 11.14 -8.25 -10.03
CA GLU A 205 11.45 -8.19 -11.47
C GLU A 205 10.22 -8.56 -12.30
N ASN A 206 9.24 -9.25 -11.70
CA ASN A 206 7.87 -9.26 -12.20
C ASN A 206 7.12 -7.92 -11.95
N GLN A 207 7.82 -6.90 -11.45
CA GLN A 207 7.44 -5.49 -11.30
C GLN A 207 8.66 -4.59 -11.60
N PRO A 208 9.17 -4.54 -12.85
CA PRO A 208 10.46 -3.91 -13.17
C PRO A 208 10.63 -2.53 -12.52
N ASP A 209 11.77 -2.39 -11.83
CA ASP A 209 12.36 -1.15 -11.28
C ASP A 209 12.01 -0.70 -9.83
N MET A 210 12.16 -1.61 -8.87
CA MET A 210 12.19 -1.25 -7.43
C MET A 210 13.61 -1.06 -6.86
N SER A 211 14.68 -1.27 -7.67
CA SER A 211 16.06 -1.30 -7.18
C SER A 211 16.85 -0.01 -7.41
N ARG A 212 16.22 1.08 -7.82
CA ARG A 212 16.90 2.35 -8.16
C ARG A 212 16.28 3.54 -7.46
N PHE A 213 16.54 3.68 -6.16
CA PHE A 213 16.55 4.99 -5.55
C PHE A 213 17.90 5.65 -5.89
N PRO A 214 17.93 6.83 -6.53
CA PRO A 214 19.18 7.55 -6.72
C PRO A 214 19.73 7.95 -5.34
N LYS A 215 20.98 7.59 -5.07
CA LYS A 215 21.77 8.27 -4.05
C LYS A 215 21.97 9.69 -4.56
N GLU A 216 21.32 10.66 -3.94
CA GLU A 216 21.57 12.06 -4.28
C GLU A 216 23.01 12.41 -3.93
N GLY A 217 23.64 13.18 -4.82
CA GLY A 217 24.87 13.94 -4.60
C GLY A 217 24.57 15.42 -4.67
#